data_AF-D7ELR8-F1
#
_entry.id   AF-D7ELR8-F1
#
_cell.length_a   1.000
_cell.length_b   1.000
_cell.length_c   1.000
_cell.angle_alpha   90.00
_cell.angle_beta   90.00
_cell.angle_gamma   90.00
#
_symmetry.space_group_name_H-M   'P 1'
#
loop_
_entity.id
_entity.type
_entity.pdbx_description
1 polymer ?
#
loop_
_entity_poly.entity_id
_entity_poly.type
_entity_poly.pdbx_seq_one_letter_code
_entity_poly.pdbx_strand_id
1 'polypeptide(L)'
;MVPIPQYPLYSASLAEFNMHQIGYFLDESKGWGLDVSELQRSIDEARKVSNPRAIVIINPGNPTGQVLSRQNIEEIIKFAHKEKLFLFADEVYQDNVYAEGSKFYSFKKVLIEMGKPYSDMELASFMSCSKGYMGECGLRGGYAEVINMDPQVKAMYLKAISAMLCPTVLGQATLDTVVHPPEKGEPSYEQFIKEKSGVLESLKVSVILDFVFISAYCKCTQL
;
A
#
# COMPACT_ATOMS: atom_id res chain seq x y z
N MET A 1 -3.39 12.05 -6.01
CA MET A 1 -3.41 12.36 -4.56
C MET A 1 -2.48 11.40 -3.86
N VAL A 2 -1.62 11.89 -2.97
CA VAL A 2 -0.59 11.10 -2.27
C VAL A 2 -0.51 11.50 -0.80
N PRO A 3 -0.20 10.59 0.13
CA PRO A 3 -0.18 10.89 1.55
C PRO A 3 0.97 11.85 1.92
N ILE A 4 0.84 12.54 3.04
CA ILE A 4 1.90 13.31 3.67
C ILE A 4 1.89 12.94 5.16
N PRO A 5 2.98 12.37 5.71
CA PRO A 5 4.22 11.96 5.02
C PRO A 5 4.03 10.77 4.06
N GLN A 6 4.98 10.53 3.14
CA GLN A 6 4.93 9.42 2.17
C GLN A 6 6.31 8.82 1.89
N TYR A 7 6.29 7.62 1.31
CA TYR A 7 7.43 7.06 0.58
C TYR A 7 7.74 7.94 -0.66
N PRO A 8 8.97 8.49 -0.80
CA PRO A 8 9.28 9.52 -1.81
C PRO A 8 9.15 9.11 -3.28
N LEU A 9 9.04 7.81 -3.58
CA LEU A 9 8.85 7.30 -4.94
C LEU A 9 7.70 8.01 -5.66
N TYR A 10 6.57 8.21 -4.97
CA TYR A 10 5.39 8.83 -5.58
C TYR A 10 5.64 10.28 -5.99
N SER A 11 6.25 11.11 -5.13
CA SER A 11 6.63 12.47 -5.51
C SER A 11 7.63 12.50 -6.66
N ALA A 12 8.61 11.58 -6.68
CA ALA A 12 9.61 11.51 -7.74
C ALA A 12 8.99 11.14 -9.09
N SER A 13 8.14 10.11 -9.13
CA SER A 13 7.43 9.70 -10.35
C SER A 13 6.47 10.77 -10.84
N LEU A 14 5.75 11.46 -9.94
CA LEU A 14 4.89 12.58 -10.34
C LEU A 14 5.70 13.70 -11.00
N ALA A 15 6.87 14.04 -10.46
CA ALA A 15 7.75 15.04 -11.06
C ALA A 15 8.30 14.59 -12.43
N GLU A 16 8.73 13.32 -12.55
CA GLU A 16 9.25 12.74 -13.80
C GLU A 16 8.22 12.81 -14.94
N PHE A 17 6.95 12.53 -14.65
CA PHE A 17 5.86 12.59 -15.62
C PHE A 17 5.16 13.96 -15.69
N ASN A 18 5.75 15.00 -15.07
CA ASN A 18 5.19 16.36 -15.03
C ASN A 18 3.72 16.42 -14.58
N MET A 19 3.39 15.61 -13.57
CA MET A 19 2.04 15.53 -12.97
C MET A 19 1.93 16.46 -11.76
N HIS A 20 0.75 17.03 -11.57
CA HIS A 20 0.47 17.86 -10.40
C HIS A 20 0.35 16.99 -9.14
N GLN A 21 1.23 17.22 -8.15
CA GLN A 21 1.16 16.53 -6.87
C GLN A 21 0.07 17.11 -5.98
N ILE A 22 -0.87 16.26 -5.57
CA ILE A 22 -1.94 16.61 -4.63
C ILE A 22 -1.67 15.88 -3.31
N GLY A 23 -1.14 16.59 -2.32
CA GLY A 23 -0.87 16.03 -0.99
C GLY A 23 -2.11 16.05 -0.10
N TYR A 24 -2.36 14.94 0.62
CA TYR A 24 -3.32 14.89 1.73
C TYR A 24 -2.59 14.51 3.02
N PHE A 25 -2.91 15.16 4.13
CA PHE A 25 -2.21 14.93 5.39
C PHE A 25 -2.80 13.73 6.14
N LEU A 26 -1.93 12.87 6.66
CA LEU A 26 -2.31 11.81 7.59
C LEU A 26 -2.48 12.40 9.00
N ASP A 27 -3.47 11.91 9.75
CA ASP A 27 -3.78 12.44 11.08
C ASP A 27 -2.93 11.75 12.16
N GLU A 28 -1.80 12.38 12.53
CA GLU A 28 -0.89 11.90 13.58
C GLU A 28 -1.61 11.64 14.91
N SER A 29 -2.56 12.51 15.29
CA SER A 29 -3.29 12.41 16.55
C SER A 29 -4.23 11.20 16.60
N LYS A 30 -4.65 10.70 15.43
CA LYS A 30 -5.47 9.50 15.27
C LYS A 30 -4.67 8.31 14.74
N GLY A 31 -3.37 8.25 15.04
CA GLY A 31 -2.52 7.12 14.69
C GLY A 31 -2.22 7.01 13.19
N TRP A 32 -2.11 8.16 12.50
CA TRP A 32 -1.84 8.29 11.07
C TRP A 32 -2.93 7.71 10.16
N GLY A 33 -4.16 7.63 10.66
CA GLY A 33 -5.34 7.28 9.86
C GLY A 33 -5.66 8.34 8.81
N LEU A 34 -6.49 7.96 7.82
CA LEU A 34 -6.97 8.90 6.80
C LEU A 34 -8.29 9.51 7.24
N ASP A 35 -8.40 10.82 7.17
CA ASP A 35 -9.64 11.56 7.43
C ASP A 35 -10.29 11.99 6.11
N VAL A 36 -11.55 11.58 5.89
CA VAL A 36 -12.30 11.93 4.67
C VAL A 36 -12.45 13.44 4.50
N SER A 37 -12.52 14.20 5.60
CA SER A 37 -12.61 15.66 5.53
C SER A 37 -11.32 16.30 4.99
N GLU A 38 -10.16 15.75 5.34
CA GLU A 38 -8.86 16.18 4.82
C GLU A 38 -8.71 15.78 3.34
N LEU A 39 -9.15 14.56 2.97
CA LEU A 39 -9.20 14.16 1.56
C LEU A 39 -10.07 15.11 0.73
N GLN A 40 -11.24 15.51 1.26
CA GLN A 40 -12.15 16.46 0.61
C GLN A 40 -11.51 17.85 0.47
N ARG A 41 -10.89 18.38 1.54
CA ARG A 41 -10.17 19.66 1.49
C ARG A 41 -9.07 19.63 0.42
N SER A 42 -8.27 18.57 0.40
CA SER A 42 -7.15 18.42 -0.53
C SER A 42 -7.61 18.38 -1.99
N ILE A 43 -8.65 17.59 -2.31
CA ILE A 43 -9.15 17.48 -3.68
C ILE A 43 -9.82 18.78 -4.16
N ASP A 44 -10.52 19.51 -3.29
CA ASP A 44 -11.21 20.74 -3.66
C ASP A 44 -10.23 21.89 -3.93
N GLU A 45 -9.14 21.99 -3.17
CA GLU A 45 -8.05 22.92 -3.49
C GLU A 45 -7.36 22.55 -4.82
N ALA A 46 -7.08 21.27 -5.02
CA ALA A 46 -6.40 20.80 -6.23
C ALA A 46 -7.21 21.04 -7.51
N ARG A 47 -8.54 20.99 -7.44
CA ARG A 47 -9.46 21.25 -8.57
C ARG A 47 -9.35 22.65 -9.14
N LYS A 48 -8.83 23.61 -8.36
CA LYS A 48 -8.62 24.99 -8.83
C LYS A 48 -7.49 25.09 -9.85
N VAL A 49 -6.56 24.12 -9.86
CA VAL A 49 -5.31 24.17 -10.64
C VAL A 49 -5.02 22.90 -11.44
N SER A 50 -5.76 21.82 -11.21
CA SER A 50 -5.52 20.52 -11.83
C SER A 50 -6.80 19.68 -11.90
N ASN A 51 -6.74 18.53 -12.59
CA ASN A 51 -7.83 17.55 -12.62
C ASN A 51 -7.40 16.27 -11.86
N PRO A 52 -7.86 16.06 -10.61
CA PRO A 52 -7.52 14.87 -9.84
C PRO A 52 -8.00 13.58 -10.52
N ARG A 53 -7.11 12.59 -10.70
CA ARG A 53 -7.43 11.33 -11.40
C ARG A 53 -7.27 10.06 -10.58
N ALA A 54 -6.38 10.09 -9.59
CA ALA A 54 -6.03 8.91 -8.81
C ALA A 54 -5.70 9.28 -7.37
N ILE A 55 -5.84 8.32 -6.47
CA ILE A 55 -5.39 8.40 -5.08
C ILE A 55 -4.50 7.20 -4.77
N VAL A 56 -3.34 7.48 -4.19
CA VAL A 56 -2.41 6.49 -3.66
C VAL A 56 -2.68 6.33 -2.18
N ILE A 57 -2.81 5.08 -1.73
CA ILE A 57 -2.89 4.70 -0.33
C ILE A 57 -1.76 3.71 -0.06
N ILE A 58 -0.98 3.96 0.99
CA ILE A 58 0.10 3.07 1.43
C ILE A 58 -0.36 2.38 2.71
N ASN A 59 -0.58 1.07 2.66
CA ASN A 59 -1.14 0.31 3.78
C ASN A 59 -0.58 -1.14 3.82
N PRO A 60 0.17 -1.53 4.86
CA PRO A 60 0.67 -0.71 5.96
C PRO A 60 1.56 0.45 5.51
N GLY A 61 1.49 1.58 6.23
CA GLY A 61 2.09 2.83 5.78
C GLY A 61 3.61 2.91 5.95
N ASN A 62 4.25 3.68 5.08
CA ASN A 62 5.67 4.01 5.11
C ASN A 62 5.81 5.52 4.85
N PRO A 63 6.40 6.31 5.77
CA PRO A 63 7.20 5.91 6.94
C PRO A 63 6.42 5.68 8.25
N THR A 64 5.09 5.83 8.23
CA THR A 64 4.27 5.97 9.44
C THR A 64 3.90 4.67 10.16
N GLY A 65 4.03 3.51 9.51
CA GLY A 65 3.84 2.19 10.13
C GLY A 65 2.40 1.84 10.54
N GLN A 66 1.42 2.69 10.23
CA GLN A 66 0.01 2.45 10.53
C GLN A 66 -0.57 1.33 9.68
N VAL A 67 -1.57 0.65 10.24
CA VAL A 67 -2.37 -0.35 9.54
C VAL A 67 -3.82 0.14 9.57
N LEU A 68 -4.39 0.37 8.39
CA LEU A 68 -5.74 0.90 8.27
C LEU A 68 -6.78 -0.12 8.73
N SER A 69 -7.77 0.35 9.48
CA SER A 69 -8.93 -0.46 9.84
C SER A 69 -9.81 -0.71 8.62
N ARG A 70 -10.58 -1.80 8.63
CA ARG A 70 -11.56 -2.09 7.56
C ARG A 70 -12.52 -0.92 7.34
N GLN A 71 -12.99 -0.28 8.41
CA GLN A 71 -13.89 0.87 8.32
C GLN A 71 -13.25 2.05 7.60
N ASN A 72 -11.98 2.36 7.91
CA ASN A 72 -11.30 3.48 7.25
C ASN A 72 -11.05 3.18 5.76
N ILE A 73 -10.75 1.93 5.40
CA ILE A 73 -10.68 1.49 4.00
C ILE A 73 -12.03 1.68 3.28
N GLU A 74 -13.15 1.32 3.89
CA GLU A 74 -14.48 1.54 3.31
C GLU A 74 -14.79 3.03 3.10
N GLU A 75 -14.41 3.89 4.04
CA GLU A 75 -14.56 5.35 3.96
C GLU A 75 -13.75 5.92 2.80
N ILE A 76 -12.50 5.47 2.62
CA ILE A 76 -11.64 5.85 1.49
C ILE A 76 -12.23 5.38 0.16
N ILE A 77 -12.73 4.14 0.09
CA ILE A 77 -13.38 3.61 -1.12
C ILE A 77 -14.61 4.44 -1.47
N LYS A 78 -15.45 4.78 -0.49
CA LYS A 78 -16.62 5.66 -0.68
C LYS A 78 -16.22 7.04 -1.21
N PHE A 79 -15.17 7.63 -0.65
CA PHE A 79 -14.60 8.89 -1.13
C PHE A 79 -14.11 8.79 -2.57
N ALA A 80 -13.27 7.80 -2.88
CA ALA A 80 -12.72 7.60 -4.22
C ALA A 80 -13.82 7.33 -5.26
N HIS A 81 -14.89 6.60 -4.89
CA HIS A 81 -16.06 6.41 -5.75
C HIS A 81 -16.76 7.74 -6.07
N LYS A 82 -17.08 8.52 -5.02
CA LYS A 82 -17.73 9.84 -5.15
C LYS A 82 -16.94 10.78 -6.06
N GLU A 83 -15.62 10.77 -5.91
CA GLU A 83 -14.71 11.66 -6.62
C GLU A 83 -14.18 11.07 -7.94
N LYS A 84 -14.62 9.86 -8.33
CA LYS A 84 -14.22 9.14 -9.55
C LYS A 84 -12.69 8.98 -9.69
N LEU A 85 -12.05 8.59 -8.60
CA LEU A 85 -10.60 8.39 -8.52
C LEU A 85 -10.23 6.93 -8.76
N PHE A 86 -9.17 6.71 -9.53
CA PHE A 86 -8.49 5.42 -9.61
C PHE A 86 -7.78 5.15 -8.27
N LEU A 87 -8.09 4.02 -7.61
CA LEU A 87 -7.41 3.57 -6.39
C LEU A 87 -6.06 2.90 -6.69
N PHE A 88 -4.98 3.42 -6.12
CA PHE A 88 -3.67 2.79 -6.10
C PHE A 88 -3.38 2.34 -4.67
N ALA A 89 -3.50 1.04 -4.40
CA ALA A 89 -3.27 0.45 -3.09
C ALA A 89 -1.87 -0.17 -3.02
N ASP A 90 -0.94 0.54 -2.38
CA ASP A 90 0.41 0.07 -2.12
C ASP A 90 0.42 -0.79 -0.85
N GLU A 91 0.41 -2.10 -1.06
CA GLU A 91 0.23 -3.14 -0.02
C GLU A 91 1.50 -3.98 0.16
N VAL A 92 2.68 -3.40 -0.15
CA VAL A 92 3.96 -4.12 -0.10
C VAL A 92 4.35 -4.59 1.30
N TYR A 93 3.81 -3.99 2.36
CA TYR A 93 4.06 -4.38 3.76
C TYR A 93 2.94 -5.24 4.35
N GLN A 94 2.07 -5.85 3.55
CA GLN A 94 0.87 -6.57 4.03
C GLN A 94 1.13 -7.66 5.08
N ASP A 95 2.32 -8.29 5.06
CA ASP A 95 2.72 -9.29 6.06
C ASP A 95 3.33 -8.69 7.34
N ASN A 96 3.67 -7.40 7.36
CA ASN A 96 4.31 -6.70 8.48
C ASN A 96 3.27 -6.01 9.38
N VAL A 97 2.43 -6.79 10.06
CA VAL A 97 1.41 -6.28 11.00
C VAL A 97 1.72 -6.73 12.42
N TYR A 98 2.02 -5.77 13.32
CA TYR A 98 2.56 -6.09 14.64
C TYR A 98 1.69 -5.66 15.83
N ALA A 99 0.96 -4.55 15.67
CA ALA A 99 0.13 -3.99 16.73
C ALA A 99 -1.00 -4.97 17.11
N GLU A 100 -1.26 -5.10 18.41
CA GLU A 100 -2.30 -5.99 18.90
C GLU A 100 -3.68 -5.54 18.39
N GLY A 101 -4.48 -6.49 17.90
CA GLY A 101 -5.78 -6.21 17.28
C GLY A 101 -5.72 -5.65 15.86
N SER A 102 -4.54 -5.26 15.36
CA SER A 102 -4.38 -4.84 13.96
C SER A 102 -4.40 -6.03 13.02
N LYS A 103 -5.06 -5.86 11.88
CA LYS A 103 -5.16 -6.87 10.83
C LYS A 103 -5.10 -6.18 9.47
N PHE A 104 -4.32 -6.76 8.56
CA PHE A 104 -4.31 -6.33 7.17
C PHE A 104 -5.61 -6.73 6.48
N TYR A 105 -6.21 -5.78 5.77
CA TYR A 105 -7.31 -5.98 4.85
C TYR A 105 -6.87 -5.41 3.51
N SER A 106 -6.86 -6.22 2.45
CA SER A 106 -6.57 -5.69 1.13
C SER A 106 -7.72 -4.82 0.64
N PHE A 107 -7.39 -3.74 -0.06
CA PHE A 107 -8.36 -2.86 -0.71
C PHE A 107 -9.26 -3.66 -1.65
N LYS A 108 -8.70 -4.61 -2.41
CA LYS A 108 -9.48 -5.49 -3.28
C LYS A 108 -10.54 -6.27 -2.50
N LYS A 109 -10.17 -6.90 -1.38
CA LYS A 109 -11.12 -7.67 -0.57
C LYS A 109 -12.28 -6.80 -0.10
N VAL A 110 -11.97 -5.65 0.50
CA VAL A 110 -13.00 -4.73 1.02
C VAL A 110 -13.87 -4.19 -0.12
N LEU A 111 -13.27 -3.78 -1.23
CA LEU A 111 -13.96 -3.27 -2.42
C LEU A 111 -14.96 -4.29 -3.01
N ILE A 112 -14.57 -5.57 -3.09
CA ILE A 112 -15.46 -6.64 -3.56
C ILE A 112 -16.56 -6.94 -2.54
N GLU A 113 -16.23 -7.01 -1.25
CA GLU A 113 -17.21 -7.23 -0.16
C GLU A 113 -18.25 -6.12 -0.05
N MET A 114 -17.89 -4.87 -0.37
CA MET A 114 -18.82 -3.73 -0.42
C MET A 114 -19.84 -3.82 -1.55
N GLY A 115 -19.58 -4.64 -2.58
CA GLY A 115 -20.48 -4.84 -3.73
C GLY A 115 -20.66 -3.59 -4.59
N LYS A 116 -21.64 -3.62 -5.50
CA LYS A 116 -21.94 -2.47 -6.37
C LYS A 116 -22.47 -1.29 -5.55
N PRO A 117 -22.08 -0.04 -5.90
CA PRO A 117 -21.30 0.35 -7.07
C PRO A 117 -19.77 0.26 -6.90
N TYR A 118 -19.27 -0.03 -5.69
CA TYR A 118 -17.84 0.01 -5.37
C TYR A 118 -17.02 -1.09 -6.05
N SER A 119 -17.60 -2.28 -6.21
CA SER A 119 -16.93 -3.42 -6.86
C SER A 119 -16.56 -3.19 -8.34
N ASP A 120 -17.15 -2.17 -8.98
CA ASP A 120 -16.90 -1.80 -10.38
C ASP A 120 -15.82 -0.70 -10.52
N MET A 121 -15.24 -0.22 -9.41
CA MET A 121 -14.22 0.83 -9.43
C MET A 121 -12.86 0.33 -9.91
N GLU A 122 -12.09 1.24 -10.53
CA GLU A 122 -10.69 1.01 -10.91
C GLU A 122 -9.79 0.90 -9.68
N LEU A 123 -9.07 -0.21 -9.58
CA LEU A 123 -8.12 -0.49 -8.51
C LEU A 123 -6.86 -1.15 -9.07
N ALA A 124 -5.71 -0.67 -8.62
CA ALA A 124 -4.39 -1.27 -8.82
C ALA A 124 -3.80 -1.55 -7.43
N SER A 125 -3.64 -2.82 -7.08
CA SER A 125 -3.05 -3.25 -5.79
C SER A 125 -1.64 -3.79 -6.03
N PHE A 126 -0.66 -3.28 -5.28
CA PHE A 126 0.76 -3.58 -5.48
C PHE A 126 1.30 -4.49 -4.38
N MET A 127 2.09 -5.49 -4.79
CA MET A 127 2.82 -6.39 -3.88
C MET A 127 4.29 -6.47 -4.33
N SER A 128 5.21 -6.61 -3.38
CA SER A 128 6.63 -6.88 -3.66
C SER A 128 7.21 -7.94 -2.75
N CYS A 129 8.07 -8.79 -3.31
CA CYS A 129 8.91 -9.75 -2.57
C CYS A 129 9.99 -9.08 -1.72
N SER A 130 10.20 -7.76 -1.87
CA SER A 130 11.32 -7.03 -1.26
C SER A 130 11.14 -6.77 0.24
N LYS A 131 9.93 -6.96 0.76
CA LYS A 131 9.49 -6.58 2.12
C LYS A 131 8.96 -7.81 2.85
N GLY A 132 8.43 -7.64 4.06
CA GLY A 132 7.94 -8.78 4.84
C GLY A 132 9.07 -9.62 5.44
N TYR A 133 8.68 -10.80 5.89
CA TYR A 133 9.59 -11.84 6.35
C TYR A 133 10.37 -12.49 5.20
N MET A 134 9.99 -12.24 3.94
CA MET A 134 10.69 -12.72 2.75
C MET A 134 11.94 -11.88 2.46
N GLY A 135 11.82 -10.55 2.42
CA GLY A 135 12.98 -9.64 2.42
C GLY A 135 13.90 -9.69 1.19
N GLU A 136 13.45 -10.25 0.07
CA GLU A 136 14.26 -10.57 -1.12
C GLU A 136 14.47 -9.37 -2.06
N CYS A 137 14.92 -8.24 -1.50
CA CYS A 137 14.94 -6.96 -2.22
C CYS A 137 15.86 -6.94 -3.45
N GLY A 138 16.94 -7.73 -3.47
CA GLY A 138 17.88 -7.83 -4.59
C GLY A 138 17.33 -8.61 -5.79
N LEU A 139 16.35 -9.49 -5.59
CA LEU A 139 15.78 -10.33 -6.65
C LEU A 139 14.76 -9.58 -7.53
N ARG A 140 14.29 -8.41 -7.08
CA ARG A 140 13.41 -7.50 -7.83
C ARG A 140 12.10 -8.15 -8.30
N GLY A 141 11.46 -8.93 -7.41
CA GLY A 141 10.14 -9.53 -7.66
C GLY A 141 8.96 -8.70 -7.10
N GLY A 142 7.83 -8.72 -7.81
CA GLY A 142 6.57 -8.08 -7.41
C GLY A 142 5.52 -8.13 -8.50
N TYR A 143 4.27 -7.82 -8.16
CA TYR A 143 3.16 -7.69 -9.11
C TYR A 143 2.27 -6.49 -8.79
N ALA A 144 1.47 -6.10 -9.79
CA ALA A 144 0.30 -5.26 -9.61
C ALA A 144 -0.94 -6.00 -10.10
N GLU A 145 -1.95 -6.17 -9.26
CA GLU A 145 -3.26 -6.65 -9.67
C GLU A 145 -4.12 -5.44 -10.05
N VAL A 146 -4.54 -5.37 -11.31
CA VAL A 146 -5.33 -4.27 -11.84
C VAL A 146 -6.71 -4.77 -12.25
N ILE A 147 -7.76 -4.22 -11.64
CA ILE A 147 -9.16 -4.55 -11.93
C ILE A 147 -9.92 -3.34 -12.44
N ASN A 148 -10.94 -3.61 -13.27
CA ASN A 148 -11.89 -2.63 -13.82
C ASN A 148 -11.29 -1.43 -14.57
N MET A 149 -9.99 -1.45 -14.88
CA MET A 149 -9.31 -0.40 -15.65
C MET A 149 -10.07 -0.10 -16.95
N ASP A 150 -10.27 1.19 -17.22
CA ASP A 150 -10.93 1.65 -18.45
C ASP A 150 -10.28 1.00 -19.69
N PRO A 151 -11.06 0.47 -20.66
CA PRO A 151 -10.50 -0.24 -21.80
C PRO A 151 -9.52 0.57 -22.65
N GLN A 152 -9.70 1.88 -22.76
CA GLN A 152 -8.79 2.75 -23.52
C GLN A 152 -7.49 2.96 -22.75
N VAL A 153 -7.58 3.15 -21.43
CA VAL A 153 -6.41 3.22 -20.53
C VAL A 153 -5.63 1.90 -20.58
N LYS A 154 -6.32 0.75 -20.52
CA LYS A 154 -5.72 -0.57 -20.62
C LYS A 154 -4.99 -0.78 -21.94
N ALA A 155 -5.57 -0.34 -23.06
CA ALA A 155 -4.93 -0.44 -24.36
C ALA A 155 -3.61 0.36 -24.41
N MET A 156 -3.61 1.57 -23.86
CA MET A 156 -2.40 2.40 -23.77
C MET A 156 -1.36 1.82 -22.81
N TYR A 157 -1.80 1.28 -21.67
CA TYR A 157 -0.93 0.60 -20.71
C TYR A 157 -0.24 -0.62 -21.33
N LEU A 158 -1.00 -1.50 -21.98
CA LEU A 158 -0.46 -2.68 -22.67
C LEU A 158 0.55 -2.30 -23.77
N LYS A 159 0.24 -1.25 -24.54
CA LYS A 159 1.17 -0.71 -25.54
C LYS A 159 2.48 -0.24 -24.90
N ALA A 160 2.40 0.51 -23.80
CA ALA A 160 3.57 1.02 -23.09
C ALA A 160 4.44 -0.12 -22.52
N ILE A 161 3.84 -1.11 -21.85
CA ILE A 161 4.60 -2.23 -21.28
C ILE A 161 5.15 -3.17 -22.35
N SER A 162 4.51 -3.29 -23.52
CA SER A 162 5.02 -4.09 -24.63
C SER A 162 6.28 -3.52 -25.28
N ALA A 163 6.52 -2.21 -25.10
CA ALA A 163 7.77 -1.57 -25.51
C ALA A 163 8.93 -1.85 -24.52
N MET A 164 8.60 -2.32 -23.31
CA MET A 164 9.58 -2.83 -22.35
C MET A 164 9.77 -4.34 -22.56
N LEU A 165 10.94 -4.84 -22.16
CA LEU A 165 11.12 -6.29 -22.00
C LEU A 165 10.35 -6.79 -20.78
N CYS A 166 10.22 -8.11 -20.64
CA CYS A 166 9.64 -8.71 -19.45
C CYS A 166 10.51 -8.47 -18.20
N PRO A 167 9.93 -8.52 -16.98
CA PRO A 167 10.71 -8.56 -15.75
C PRO A 167 11.70 -9.74 -15.73
N THR A 168 12.72 -9.66 -14.87
CA THR A 168 13.73 -10.73 -14.76
C THR A 168 13.08 -12.06 -14.40
N VAL A 169 13.54 -13.15 -15.03
CA VAL A 169 13.01 -14.50 -14.73
C VAL A 169 13.25 -14.87 -13.27
N LEU A 170 14.37 -14.44 -12.68
CA LEU A 170 14.63 -14.63 -11.25
C LEU A 170 13.59 -13.91 -10.39
N GLY A 171 13.25 -12.65 -10.69
CA GLY A 171 12.23 -11.92 -9.95
C GLY A 171 10.84 -12.56 -10.09
N GLN A 172 10.52 -13.10 -11.27
CA GLN A 172 9.28 -13.85 -11.51
C GLN A 172 9.25 -15.18 -10.74
N ALA A 173 10.34 -15.94 -10.72
CA ALA A 173 10.44 -17.19 -9.98
C ALA A 173 10.38 -16.96 -8.46
N THR A 174 11.05 -15.93 -7.95
CA THR A 174 10.93 -15.51 -6.54
C THR A 174 9.49 -15.17 -6.20
N LEU A 175 8.81 -14.44 -7.08
CA LEU A 175 7.41 -14.09 -6.88
C LEU A 175 6.53 -15.32 -6.77
N ASP A 176 6.70 -16.28 -7.69
CA ASP A 176 5.94 -17.53 -7.70
C ASP A 176 6.09 -18.31 -6.39
N THR A 177 7.31 -18.42 -5.87
CA THR A 177 7.57 -19.05 -4.56
C THR A 177 6.94 -18.27 -3.40
N VAL A 178 6.95 -16.93 -3.45
CA VAL A 178 6.40 -16.10 -2.39
C VAL A 178 4.88 -16.22 -2.29
N VAL A 179 4.20 -16.31 -3.43
CA VAL A 179 2.72 -16.41 -3.46
C VAL A 179 2.21 -17.85 -3.28
N HIS A 180 3.09 -18.84 -3.35
CA HIS A 180 2.79 -20.25 -3.07
C HIS A 180 3.64 -20.78 -1.89
N PRO A 181 3.42 -20.28 -0.65
CA PRO A 181 4.11 -20.82 0.51
C PRO A 181 3.68 -22.28 0.79
N PRO A 182 4.47 -23.05 1.55
CA PRO A 182 4.10 -24.41 1.91
C PRO A 182 2.71 -24.49 2.57
N GLU A 183 1.96 -25.53 2.25
CA GLU A 183 0.61 -25.80 2.77
C GLU A 183 0.62 -26.81 3.92
N LYS A 184 -0.45 -26.79 4.74
CA LYS A 184 -0.57 -27.71 5.87
C LYS A 184 -0.58 -29.16 5.40
N GLY A 185 0.40 -29.93 5.85
CA GLY A 185 0.61 -31.33 5.45
C GLY A 185 1.83 -31.54 4.56
N GLU A 186 2.43 -30.47 4.04
CA GLU A 186 3.69 -30.55 3.30
C GLU A 186 4.91 -30.64 4.22
N PRO A 187 6.02 -31.26 3.77
CA PRO A 187 7.19 -31.52 4.62
C PRO A 187 7.82 -30.29 5.27
N SER A 188 7.80 -29.13 4.60
CA SER A 188 8.43 -27.89 5.06
C SER A 188 7.48 -26.96 5.82
N TYR A 189 6.17 -27.27 5.91
CA TYR A 189 5.16 -26.38 6.47
C TYR A 189 5.46 -25.93 7.89
N GLU A 190 5.67 -26.89 8.80
CA GLU A 190 5.89 -26.57 10.23
C GLU A 190 7.17 -25.75 10.43
N GLN A 191 8.22 -26.04 9.66
CA GLN A 191 9.47 -25.27 9.70
C GLN A 191 9.27 -23.85 9.17
N PHE A 192 8.58 -23.70 8.04
CA PHE A 192 8.27 -22.41 7.43
C PHE A 192 7.44 -21.53 8.37
N ILE A 193 6.39 -22.07 9.00
CA ILE A 193 5.56 -21.32 9.95
C ILE A 193 6.38 -20.88 11.17
N LYS A 194 7.26 -21.75 11.69
CA LYS A 194 8.15 -21.42 12.80
C LYS A 194 9.11 -20.27 12.44
N GLU A 195 9.74 -20.34 11.28
CA GLU A 195 10.68 -19.30 10.80
C GLU A 195 9.96 -17.98 10.53
N LYS A 196 8.86 -18.00 9.78
CA LYS A 196 8.01 -16.83 9.50
C LYS A 196 7.58 -16.14 10.79
N SER A 197 7.06 -16.91 11.75
CA SER A 197 6.59 -16.37 13.02
C SER A 197 7.74 -15.78 13.83
N GLY A 198 8.89 -16.45 13.89
CA GLY A 198 10.08 -15.95 14.59
C GLY A 198 10.62 -14.66 14.00
N VAL A 199 10.64 -14.51 12.68
CA VAL A 199 11.05 -13.27 12.00
C VAL A 199 10.08 -12.13 12.32
N LEU A 200 8.77 -12.37 12.21
CA LEU A 200 7.77 -11.34 12.50
C LEU A 200 7.77 -10.92 13.97
N GLU A 201 8.01 -11.85 14.90
CA GLU A 201 8.16 -11.56 16.32
C GLU A 201 9.42 -10.73 16.59
N SER A 202 10.56 -11.08 15.98
CA SER A 202 11.79 -10.29 16.07
C SER A 202 11.58 -8.85 15.58
N LEU A 203 10.90 -8.68 14.44
CA LEU A 203 10.61 -7.36 13.89
C LEU A 203 9.66 -6.55 14.78
N LYS A 204 8.66 -7.20 15.39
CA LYS A 204 7.77 -6.56 16.37
C LYS A 204 8.56 -5.98 17.55
N VAL A 205 9.53 -6.73 18.08
CA VAL A 205 10.39 -6.25 19.18
C VAL A 205 11.23 -5.04 18.73
N SER A 206 11.83 -5.08 17.55
CA SER A 206 12.60 -3.96 17.01
C SER A 206 11.74 -2.70 16.83
N VAL A 207 10.53 -2.82 16.28
CA VAL A 207 9.62 -1.69 16.08
C VAL A 207 9.19 -1.08 17.42
N ILE A 208 8.91 -1.90 18.44
CA ILE A 208 8.58 -1.39 19.78
C ILE A 208 9.75 -0.59 20.36
N LEU A 209 10.98 -1.11 20.24
CA LEU A 209 12.17 -0.42 20.71
C LEU A 209 12.36 0.92 19.99
N ASP A 210 12.26 0.94 18.66
CA ASP A 210 12.39 2.17 17.87
C ASP A 210 11.32 3.21 18.23
N PHE A 211 10.07 2.79 18.45
CA PHE A 211 8.99 3.70 18.86
C PHE A 211 9.22 4.28 20.26
N VAL A 212 9.74 3.48 21.20
CA VAL A 212 10.14 3.96 22.54
C VAL A 212 11.27 4.97 22.44
N PHE A 213 12.27 4.72 21.60
CA PHE A 213 13.38 5.65 21.38
C PHE A 213 12.91 6.96 20.73
N ILE A 214 12.10 6.91 19.68
CA ILE A 214 11.60 8.09 18.97
C ILE A 214 10.66 8.90 19.88
N SER A 215 9.76 8.26 20.61
CA SER A 215 8.85 8.94 21.55
C SER A 215 9.62 9.61 22.70
N ALA A 216 10.67 8.97 23.22
CA ALA A 216 11.56 9.58 24.22
C ALA A 216 12.31 10.79 23.64
N TYR A 217 12.78 10.70 22.39
CA TYR A 217 13.48 11.79 21.72
C TYR A 217 12.58 13.01 21.46
N CYS A 218 11.35 12.80 20.97
CA CYS A 218 10.37 13.87 20.76
C CYS A 218 9.91 14.54 22.05
N LYS A 219 9.86 13.82 23.18
CA LYS A 219 9.58 14.43 24.50
C LYS A 219 10.72 15.28 25.02
N CYS A 220 11.98 14.94 24.69
CA CYS A 220 13.15 15.72 25.08
C CYS A 220 13.35 17.00 24.25
N THR A 221 12.80 17.08 23.04
CA THR A 221 12.93 18.27 22.16
C THR A 221 11.79 19.27 22.26
N GLN A 222 10.80 19.03 23.15
CA GLN A 222 9.74 19.99 23.50
C GLN A 222 10.06 20.80 24.79
N LEU A 223 11.33 20.87 25.21
CA LEU A 223 11.82 21.74 26.28
C LEU A 223 12.58 22.95 25.73
#